data_AF-A0A2U3P862-F1
#
_entry.id   AF-A0A2U3P862-F1
#
_cell.length_a   1.000
_cell.length_b   1.000
_cell.length_c   1.000
_cell.angle_alpha   90.00
_cell.angle_beta   90.00
_cell.angle_gamma   90.00
#
_symmetry.space_group_name_H-M   'P 1'
#
loop_
_entity.id
_entity.type
_entity.pdbx_description
1 polymer ?
#
loop_
_entity_poly.entity_id
_entity_poly.type
_entity_poly.pdbx_seq_one_letter_code
_entity_poly.pdbx_strand_id
1 'polypeptide(L)'
;MRISVAAVTVGMAVGTASAMPVAAAHPSDPGVVSYAVLGKGSVGNIVGGPMGWESVFTEPFQGFFVDLADCNNWADIGLPEVYNDPDLASFNGAVSQTSASDQTHLVKQAIGVFATPDAAARAFHRVVDRTAGCSGQTTAMHLENGSTQVWSFAGGPATGTDENWTKQEAGTDRRCFNQTRLRENVLLQAKVCQSGNAGPAVNVLAGAMQNALGQ
;
A
#
# COMPACT_ATOMS: atom_id res chain seq x y z
N MET A 1 8.66 55.79 64.32
CA MET A 1 8.07 54.43 64.36
C MET A 1 6.76 54.42 63.58
N ARG A 2 6.83 54.05 62.29
CA ARG A 2 5.74 53.54 61.45
C ARG A 2 6.40 52.67 60.38
N ILE A 3 6.19 51.36 60.44
CA ILE A 3 6.74 50.36 59.53
C ILE A 3 5.65 50.09 58.49
N SER A 4 5.95 50.33 57.21
CA SER A 4 5.09 49.93 56.09
C SER A 4 5.75 48.74 55.40
N VAL A 5 5.11 47.58 55.47
CA VAL A 5 5.51 46.35 54.75
C VAL A 5 4.82 46.34 53.39
N ALA A 6 5.58 46.30 52.31
CA ALA A 6 5.08 46.07 50.96
C ALA A 6 5.12 44.56 50.66
N ALA A 7 3.97 43.98 50.30
CA ALA A 7 3.86 42.58 49.91
C ALA A 7 4.22 42.42 48.42
N VAL A 8 5.15 41.50 48.14
CA VAL A 8 5.51 41.06 46.78
C VAL A 8 4.65 39.84 46.43
N THR A 9 3.82 39.94 45.40
CA THR A 9 3.10 38.80 44.82
C THR A 9 3.85 38.28 43.60
N VAL A 10 4.42 37.08 43.71
CA VAL A 10 4.97 36.30 42.59
C VAL A 10 3.83 35.54 41.92
N GLY A 11 3.47 35.91 40.69
CA GLY A 11 2.51 35.16 39.86
C GLY A 11 3.23 34.03 39.11
N MET A 12 2.95 32.77 39.48
CA MET A 12 3.32 31.60 38.68
C MET A 12 2.26 31.38 37.60
N ALA A 13 2.63 31.56 36.33
CA ALA A 13 1.82 31.12 35.20
C ALA A 13 2.08 29.63 34.94
N VAL A 14 1.12 28.77 35.31
CA VAL A 14 1.12 27.35 34.92
C VAL A 14 0.46 27.24 33.56
N GLY A 15 1.26 27.08 32.51
CA GLY A 15 0.79 26.74 31.17
C GLY A 15 0.33 25.28 31.14
N THR A 16 -0.98 25.05 31.13
CA THR A 16 -1.57 23.75 30.85
C THR A 16 -1.47 23.48 29.35
N ALA A 17 -0.48 22.70 28.94
CA ALA A 17 -0.45 22.08 27.62
C ALA A 17 -1.54 21.01 27.56
N SER A 18 -2.65 21.31 26.90
CA SER A 18 -3.70 20.36 26.57
C SER A 18 -3.15 19.35 25.55
N ALA A 19 -2.81 18.15 26.02
CA ALA A 19 -2.58 17.00 25.16
C ALA A 19 -3.91 16.65 24.47
N MET A 20 -4.03 16.95 23.18
CA MET A 20 -5.15 16.46 22.39
C MET A 20 -5.03 14.93 22.30
N PRO A 21 -6.10 14.17 22.57
CA PRO A 21 -6.06 12.72 22.44
C PRO A 21 -5.83 12.38 20.97
N VAL A 22 -4.71 11.71 20.69
CA VAL A 22 -4.51 11.05 19.41
C VAL A 22 -5.52 9.92 19.36
N ALA A 23 -6.49 10.00 18.45
CA ALA A 23 -7.41 8.90 18.21
C ALA A 23 -6.57 7.67 17.81
N ALA A 24 -6.54 6.65 18.66
CA ALA A 24 -5.90 5.39 18.34
C ALA A 24 -6.72 4.70 17.26
N ALA A 25 -6.07 4.27 16.17
CA ALA A 25 -6.71 3.44 15.18
C ALA A 25 -7.14 2.11 15.83
N HIS A 26 -8.33 1.63 15.48
CA HIS A 26 -8.88 0.38 16.00
C HIS A 26 -8.74 -0.73 14.94
N PRO A 27 -8.72 -2.02 15.35
CA PRO A 27 -8.79 -3.12 14.40
C PRO A 27 -9.98 -2.97 13.46
N SER A 28 -9.76 -3.22 12.18
CA SER A 28 -10.82 -3.18 11.17
C SER A 28 -11.65 -4.45 11.19
N ASP A 29 -12.98 -4.30 11.08
CA ASP A 29 -13.90 -5.43 10.93
C ASP A 29 -13.68 -6.13 9.57
N PRO A 30 -13.81 -7.48 9.47
CA PRO A 30 -13.61 -8.18 8.20
C PRO A 30 -14.49 -7.67 7.04
N GLY A 31 -15.67 -7.11 7.32
CA GLY A 31 -16.58 -6.58 6.30
C GLY A 31 -16.09 -5.30 5.59
N VAL A 32 -15.03 -4.65 6.07
CA VAL A 32 -14.61 -3.33 5.54
C VAL A 32 -13.90 -3.38 4.19
N VAL A 33 -13.34 -4.53 3.83
CA VAL A 33 -12.50 -4.67 2.61
C VAL A 33 -13.26 -4.34 1.33
N SER A 34 -14.58 -4.58 1.30
CA SER A 34 -15.40 -4.38 0.10
C SER A 34 -15.57 -2.92 -0.30
N TYR A 35 -15.39 -1.96 0.61
CA TYR A 35 -15.48 -0.53 0.29
C TYR A 35 -14.14 0.21 0.33
N ALA A 36 -13.11 -0.40 0.91
CA ALA A 36 -11.78 0.19 0.96
C ALA A 36 -11.02 0.08 -0.37
N VAL A 37 -11.45 -0.82 -1.26
CA VAL A 37 -11.04 -0.82 -2.66
C VAL A 37 -11.85 0.23 -3.42
N LEU A 38 -11.16 1.23 -3.95
CA LEU A 38 -11.81 2.34 -4.66
C LEU A 38 -12.27 1.90 -6.04
N GLY A 39 -13.49 2.29 -6.42
CA GLY A 39 -13.98 2.06 -7.77
C GLY A 39 -13.23 2.88 -8.83
N LYS A 40 -13.22 2.40 -10.07
CA LYS A 40 -12.50 2.96 -11.22
C LYS A 40 -12.71 4.47 -11.47
N GLY A 41 -13.86 5.02 -11.09
CA GLY A 41 -14.13 6.47 -11.19
C GLY A 41 -13.25 7.29 -10.24
N SER A 42 -13.17 6.89 -8.97
CA SER A 42 -12.28 7.51 -7.97
C SER A 42 -10.82 7.30 -8.33
N VAL A 43 -10.47 6.09 -8.80
CA VAL A 43 -9.12 5.78 -9.29
C VAL A 43 -8.73 6.69 -10.46
N GLY A 44 -9.64 6.89 -11.43
CA GLY A 44 -9.40 7.76 -12.58
C GLY A 44 -9.13 9.22 -12.19
N ASN A 45 -9.81 9.72 -11.15
CA ASN A 45 -9.55 11.06 -10.59
C ASN A 45 -8.15 11.15 -9.95
N ILE A 46 -7.68 10.09 -9.30
CA ILE A 46 -6.37 10.04 -8.62
C ILE A 46 -5.22 9.99 -9.64
N VAL A 47 -5.36 9.18 -10.68
CA VAL A 47 -4.31 8.97 -11.70
C VAL A 47 -4.39 9.95 -12.87
N GLY A 48 -5.39 10.83 -12.90
CA GLY A 48 -5.50 11.90 -13.89
C GLY A 48 -5.95 11.43 -15.28
N GLY A 49 -6.73 10.35 -15.36
CA GLY A 49 -7.22 9.83 -16.64
C GLY A 49 -8.36 8.80 -16.47
N PRO A 50 -9.20 8.61 -17.49
CA PRO A 50 -10.35 7.70 -17.39
C PRO A 50 -9.92 6.23 -17.31
N MET A 51 -10.56 5.50 -16.40
CA MET A 51 -10.51 4.04 -16.29
C MET A 51 -11.79 3.44 -16.89
N GLY A 52 -11.65 2.88 -18.10
CA GLY A 52 -12.76 2.32 -18.87
C GLY A 52 -13.17 0.93 -18.41
N TRP A 53 -12.26 0.16 -17.82
CA TRP A 53 -12.46 -1.22 -17.41
C TRP A 53 -12.06 -1.44 -15.96
N GLU A 54 -12.75 -2.38 -15.30
CA GLU A 54 -12.48 -2.80 -13.93
C GLU A 54 -12.78 -4.28 -13.74
N SER A 55 -11.96 -4.94 -12.93
CA SER A 55 -12.23 -6.28 -12.42
C SER A 55 -11.91 -6.30 -10.93
N VAL A 56 -12.88 -6.77 -10.14
CA VAL A 56 -12.77 -6.98 -8.71
C VAL A 56 -12.53 -8.46 -8.45
N PHE A 57 -11.73 -8.77 -7.44
CA PHE A 57 -11.41 -10.13 -7.02
C PHE A 57 -11.39 -10.22 -5.49
N THR A 58 -11.94 -11.31 -4.96
CA THR A 58 -12.13 -11.53 -3.51
C THR A 58 -11.13 -12.53 -2.93
N GLU A 59 -10.23 -13.06 -3.76
CA GLU A 59 -9.19 -13.99 -3.36
C GLU A 59 -7.84 -13.56 -3.95
N PRO A 60 -6.72 -13.73 -3.22
CA PRO A 60 -5.38 -13.49 -3.77
C PRO A 60 -5.12 -14.38 -4.98
N PHE A 61 -4.46 -13.85 -6.01
CA PHE A 61 -4.15 -14.61 -7.21
C PHE A 61 -2.79 -14.22 -7.80
N GLN A 62 -2.16 -15.16 -8.50
CA GLN A 62 -0.92 -14.94 -9.23
C GLN A 62 -1.00 -15.66 -10.58
N GLY A 63 -0.98 -14.89 -11.67
CA GLY A 63 -1.00 -15.38 -13.06
C GLY A 63 0.33 -15.21 -13.79
N PHE A 64 1.44 -15.33 -13.05
CA PHE A 64 2.80 -15.21 -13.57
C PHE A 64 3.80 -15.99 -12.72
N PHE A 65 5.01 -16.18 -13.25
CA PHE A 65 6.20 -16.50 -12.45
C PHE A 65 7.38 -15.62 -12.86
N VAL A 66 8.37 -15.49 -11.98
CA VAL A 66 9.61 -14.75 -12.23
C VAL A 66 10.82 -15.68 -12.12
N ASP A 67 11.85 -15.43 -12.92
CA ASP A 67 13.09 -16.23 -12.87
C ASP A 67 13.82 -16.05 -11.54
N LEU A 68 13.90 -14.82 -11.04
CA LEU A 68 14.44 -14.52 -9.72
C LEU A 68 13.33 -14.60 -8.68
N ALA A 69 13.19 -15.76 -8.03
CA ALA A 69 12.13 -16.03 -7.07
C ALA A 69 12.07 -15.02 -5.89
N ASP A 70 13.21 -14.48 -5.48
CA ASP A 70 13.26 -13.47 -4.41
C ASP A 70 12.62 -12.13 -4.82
N CYS A 71 12.39 -11.90 -6.12
CA CYS A 71 11.65 -10.75 -6.62
C CYS A 71 10.14 -10.98 -6.80
N ASN A 72 9.61 -12.18 -6.48
CA ASN A 72 8.21 -12.53 -6.73
C ASN A 72 7.22 -11.55 -6.09
N ASN A 73 7.43 -11.24 -4.80
CA ASN A 73 6.53 -10.33 -4.06
C ASN A 73 6.64 -8.86 -4.45
N TRP A 74 7.66 -8.49 -5.25
CA TRP A 74 7.74 -7.18 -5.88
C TRP A 74 7.22 -7.17 -7.32
N ALA A 75 7.05 -8.34 -7.96
CA ALA A 75 6.58 -8.45 -9.33
C ALA A 75 5.11 -8.02 -9.49
N ASP A 76 4.25 -8.27 -8.50
CA ASP A 76 2.90 -7.73 -8.41
C ASP A 76 2.43 -7.66 -6.94
N ILE A 77 1.26 -7.06 -6.72
CA ILE A 77 0.59 -6.97 -5.41
C ILE A 77 -0.62 -7.90 -5.34
N GLY A 78 -1.13 -8.16 -4.13
CA GLY A 78 -2.32 -9.03 -3.94
C GLY A 78 -2.02 -10.51 -4.17
N LEU A 79 -0.78 -10.94 -3.92
CA LEU A 79 -0.31 -12.29 -4.21
C LEU A 79 -0.70 -13.31 -3.13
N PRO A 80 -0.93 -14.58 -3.50
CA PRO A 80 -1.12 -15.69 -2.57
C PRO A 80 0.01 -15.81 -1.54
N GLU A 81 1.28 -15.68 -1.95
CA GLU A 81 2.43 -15.74 -1.05
C GLU A 81 2.37 -14.66 0.05
N VAL A 82 1.74 -13.52 -0.22
CA VAL A 82 1.57 -12.44 0.75
C VAL A 82 0.32 -12.67 1.61
N TYR A 83 -0.81 -13.03 1.01
CA TYR A 83 -2.12 -12.97 1.68
C TYR A 83 -2.71 -14.31 2.13
N ASN A 84 -2.28 -15.47 1.61
CA ASN A 84 -2.82 -16.78 2.00
C ASN A 84 -2.31 -17.22 3.38
N ASP A 85 -2.67 -16.45 4.41
CA ASP A 85 -2.49 -16.76 5.81
C ASP A 85 -3.78 -17.41 6.35
N PRO A 86 -3.69 -18.44 7.21
CA PRO A 86 -4.87 -19.02 7.86
C PRO A 86 -5.68 -17.99 8.66
N ASP A 87 -5.05 -16.91 9.12
CA ASP A 87 -5.69 -15.83 9.87
C ASP A 87 -6.23 -14.71 8.96
N LEU A 88 -6.23 -14.87 7.63
CA LEU A 88 -6.88 -13.93 6.72
C LEU A 88 -8.39 -14.01 6.89
N ALA A 89 -9.00 -12.97 7.45
CA ALA A 89 -10.44 -12.91 7.70
C ALA A 89 -11.20 -12.45 6.45
N SER A 90 -10.63 -11.54 5.67
CA SER A 90 -11.22 -11.10 4.41
C SER A 90 -10.18 -10.49 3.48
N PHE A 91 -10.48 -10.53 2.19
CA PHE A 91 -9.65 -9.96 1.14
C PHE A 91 -10.53 -9.31 0.06
N ASN A 92 -10.05 -8.19 -0.47
CA ASN A 92 -10.63 -7.58 -1.66
C ASN A 92 -9.52 -6.91 -2.47
N GLY A 93 -9.62 -6.99 -3.79
CA GLY A 93 -8.76 -6.27 -4.69
C GLY A 93 -9.49 -5.87 -5.96
N ALA A 94 -8.94 -4.87 -6.65
CA ALA A 94 -9.42 -4.47 -7.97
C ALA A 94 -8.26 -4.13 -8.88
N VAL A 95 -8.45 -4.40 -10.16
CA VAL A 95 -7.65 -3.87 -11.26
C VAL A 95 -8.52 -2.90 -12.04
N SER A 96 -8.04 -1.67 -12.25
CA SER A 96 -8.67 -0.68 -13.14
C SER A 96 -7.71 -0.36 -14.28
N GLN A 97 -8.23 -0.29 -15.51
CA GLN A 97 -7.44 0.01 -16.71
C GLN A 97 -8.22 0.94 -17.64
N THR A 98 -7.53 1.64 -18.54
CA THR A 98 -8.18 2.42 -19.59
C THR A 98 -9.00 1.53 -20.54
N SER A 99 -8.51 0.33 -20.86
CA SER A 99 -9.28 -0.75 -21.51
C SER A 99 -8.84 -2.12 -20.99
N ALA A 100 -9.61 -3.18 -21.22
CA ALA A 100 -9.37 -4.51 -20.62
C ALA A 100 -7.99 -5.14 -20.92
N SER A 101 -7.33 -4.70 -22.00
CA SER A 101 -6.01 -5.18 -22.42
C SER A 101 -4.91 -4.12 -22.30
N ASP A 102 -5.23 -2.92 -21.81
CA ASP A 102 -4.27 -1.83 -21.70
C ASP A 102 -3.53 -1.90 -20.37
N GLN A 103 -2.40 -2.61 -20.39
CA GLN A 103 -1.49 -2.67 -19.25
C GLN A 103 -0.54 -1.46 -19.17
N THR A 104 -0.63 -0.50 -20.08
CA THR A 104 0.22 0.71 -20.07
C THR A 104 -0.30 1.77 -19.11
N HIS A 105 -1.59 1.75 -18.79
CA HIS A 105 -2.20 2.55 -17.75
C HIS A 105 -3.11 1.68 -16.87
N LEU A 106 -2.53 1.18 -15.78
CA LEU A 106 -3.12 0.15 -14.94
C LEU A 106 -2.97 0.52 -13.47
N VAL A 107 -4.05 0.38 -12.72
CA VAL A 107 -4.05 0.49 -11.26
C VAL A 107 -4.46 -0.85 -10.67
N LYS A 108 -3.77 -1.31 -9.65
CA LYS A 108 -4.18 -2.45 -8.84
C LYS A 108 -4.25 -2.02 -7.37
N GLN A 109 -5.25 -2.54 -6.68
CA GLN A 109 -5.47 -2.37 -5.25
C GLN A 109 -5.65 -3.77 -4.66
N ALA A 110 -5.10 -4.01 -3.48
CA ALA A 110 -5.35 -5.22 -2.70
C ALA A 110 -5.38 -4.86 -1.21
N ILE A 111 -6.35 -5.40 -0.48
CA ILE A 111 -6.53 -5.19 0.94
C ILE A 111 -6.87 -6.52 1.58
N GLY A 112 -6.12 -6.89 2.62
CA GLY A 112 -6.43 -8.02 3.48
C GLY A 112 -6.62 -7.55 4.91
N VAL A 113 -7.72 -7.98 5.53
CA VAL A 113 -7.96 -7.84 6.96
C VAL A 113 -7.70 -9.19 7.61
N PHE A 114 -6.85 -9.18 8.63
CA PHE A 114 -6.44 -10.37 9.36
C PHE A 114 -7.15 -10.43 10.71
N ALA A 115 -7.22 -11.61 11.30
CA ALA A 115 -7.82 -11.83 12.62
C ALA A 115 -7.07 -11.08 13.73
N THR A 116 -5.77 -10.82 13.54
CA THR A 116 -4.91 -10.14 14.52
C THR A 116 -3.88 -9.21 13.84
N PRO A 117 -3.39 -8.18 14.55
CA PRO A 117 -2.26 -7.36 14.08
C PRO A 117 -1.00 -8.19 13.79
N ASP A 118 -0.72 -9.21 14.60
CA ASP A 118 0.43 -10.10 14.39
C ASP A 118 0.33 -10.87 13.07
N ALA A 119 -0.87 -11.31 12.68
CA ALA A 119 -1.09 -11.95 11.39
C ALA A 119 -0.87 -11.00 10.21
N ALA A 120 -1.33 -9.75 10.33
CA ALA A 120 -1.04 -8.73 9.33
C ALA A 120 0.46 -8.39 9.25
N ALA A 121 1.14 -8.35 10.39
CA ALA A 121 2.59 -8.16 10.45
C ALA A 121 3.35 -9.31 9.77
N ARG A 122 2.93 -10.57 9.96
CA ARG A 122 3.50 -11.71 9.21
C ARG A 122 3.33 -11.53 7.70
N ALA A 123 2.17 -11.07 7.24
CA ALA A 123 1.94 -10.78 5.83
C ALA A 123 2.84 -9.65 5.30
N PHE A 124 3.03 -8.59 6.09
CA PHE A 124 3.98 -7.52 5.76
C PHE A 124 5.43 -8.06 5.67
N HIS A 125 5.84 -8.90 6.62
CA HIS A 125 7.15 -9.56 6.62
C HIS A 125 7.38 -10.44 5.40
N ARG A 126 6.34 -11.10 4.87
CA ARG A 126 6.45 -11.81 3.58
C ARG A 126 6.73 -10.88 2.41
N VAL A 127 6.33 -9.61 2.45
CA VAL A 127 6.73 -8.62 1.45
C VAL A 127 8.19 -8.23 1.66
N VAL A 128 8.58 -7.79 2.87
CA VAL A 128 9.90 -7.18 3.10
C VAL A 128 11.04 -8.21 3.17
N ASP A 129 10.85 -9.32 3.87
CA ASP A 129 11.93 -10.28 4.14
C ASP A 129 12.20 -11.14 2.91
N ARG A 130 11.14 -11.51 2.17
CA ARG A 130 11.26 -12.32 0.95
C ARG A 130 11.97 -11.58 -0.18
N THR A 131 11.86 -10.25 -0.19
CA THR A 131 12.38 -9.39 -1.26
C THR A 131 13.68 -8.69 -0.90
N ALA A 132 14.28 -9.07 0.24
CA ALA A 132 15.62 -8.66 0.60
C ALA A 132 16.60 -8.99 -0.54
N GLY A 133 17.18 -7.95 -1.15
CA GLY A 133 18.11 -8.08 -2.28
C GLY A 133 17.49 -7.99 -3.67
N CYS A 134 16.16 -7.83 -3.81
CA CYS A 134 15.52 -7.62 -5.10
C CYS A 134 15.82 -6.22 -5.71
N SER A 135 16.10 -5.22 -4.87
CA SER A 135 16.47 -3.88 -5.34
C SER A 135 17.76 -3.95 -6.18
N GLY A 136 17.71 -3.39 -7.39
CA GLY A 136 18.80 -3.44 -8.37
C GLY A 136 18.81 -4.68 -9.26
N GLN A 137 17.89 -5.64 -9.05
CA GLN A 137 17.79 -6.83 -9.90
C GLN A 137 16.95 -6.58 -11.16
N THR A 138 17.28 -7.32 -12.21
CA THR A 138 16.48 -7.43 -13.43
C THR A 138 16.14 -8.90 -13.66
N THR A 139 14.87 -9.21 -13.88
CA THR A 139 14.41 -10.59 -14.11
C THR A 139 13.37 -10.65 -15.22
N ALA A 140 13.26 -11.81 -15.88
CA ALA A 140 12.09 -12.11 -16.68
C ALA A 140 10.89 -12.43 -15.77
N MET A 141 9.71 -12.06 -16.26
CA MET A 141 8.40 -12.39 -15.72
C MET A 141 7.59 -13.02 -16.85
N HIS A 142 7.15 -14.25 -16.64
CA HIS A 142 6.41 -15.04 -17.60
C HIS A 142 4.93 -15.03 -17.24
N LEU A 143 4.10 -14.57 -18.16
CA LEU A 143 2.66 -14.44 -18.00
C LEU A 143 1.96 -15.71 -18.48
N GLU A 144 0.76 -15.99 -17.95
CA GLU A 144 -0.06 -17.14 -18.36
C GLU A 144 -0.44 -17.16 -19.84
N ASN A 145 -0.48 -15.99 -20.50
CA ASN A 145 -0.72 -15.90 -21.93
C ASN A 145 0.51 -16.25 -22.79
N GLY A 146 1.59 -16.75 -22.17
CA GLY A 146 2.84 -17.13 -22.83
C GLY A 146 3.79 -15.95 -23.12
N SER A 147 3.38 -14.71 -22.85
CA SER A 147 4.27 -13.56 -23.03
C SER A 147 5.30 -13.44 -21.91
N THR A 148 6.46 -12.89 -22.24
CA THR A 148 7.54 -12.64 -21.28
C THR A 148 7.83 -11.14 -21.24
N GLN A 149 7.88 -10.58 -20.04
CA GLN A 149 8.25 -9.20 -19.78
C GLN A 149 9.55 -9.19 -18.96
N VAL A 150 10.45 -8.23 -19.21
CA VAL A 150 11.68 -8.09 -18.42
C VAL A 150 11.55 -6.84 -17.57
N TRP A 151 11.75 -6.97 -16.25
CA TRP A 151 11.53 -5.92 -15.28
C TRP A 151 12.78 -5.68 -14.44
N SER A 152 13.16 -4.41 -14.28
CA SER A 152 14.17 -3.95 -13.33
C SER A 152 13.49 -3.38 -12.09
N PHE A 153 13.94 -3.81 -10.91
CA PHE A 153 13.35 -3.42 -9.63
C PHE A 153 14.22 -2.42 -8.89
N ALA A 154 13.59 -1.45 -8.23
CA ALA A 154 14.26 -0.49 -7.37
C ALA A 154 13.38 -0.15 -6.18
N GLY A 155 13.93 -0.28 -4.98
CA GLY A 155 13.29 0.05 -3.71
C GLY A 155 14.30 0.54 -2.67
N GLY A 156 13.81 1.30 -1.70
CA GLY A 156 14.58 1.69 -0.51
C GLY A 156 14.41 0.67 0.61
N PRO A 157 14.99 0.93 1.80
CA PRO A 157 14.67 0.13 2.98
C PRO A 157 13.21 0.35 3.40
N ALA A 158 12.54 -0.72 3.83
CA ALA A 158 11.24 -0.68 4.48
C ALA A 158 11.30 0.16 5.76
N THR A 159 10.16 0.76 6.12
CA THR A 159 9.91 1.18 7.50
C THR A 159 9.32 0.02 8.29
N GLY A 160 9.02 0.21 9.58
CA GLY A 160 8.32 -0.81 10.37
C GLY A 160 6.90 -1.13 9.87
N THR A 161 6.32 -0.28 9.02
CA THR A 161 4.90 -0.40 8.60
C THR A 161 4.67 -0.12 7.12
N ASP A 162 5.66 0.34 6.36
CA ASP A 162 5.49 0.73 4.97
C ASP A 162 6.66 0.20 4.13
N GLU A 163 6.36 -0.27 2.93
CA GLU A 163 7.34 -0.74 1.95
C GLU A 163 6.98 -0.19 0.58
N ASN A 164 7.97 0.37 -0.12
CA ASN A 164 7.77 1.06 -1.39
C ASN A 164 8.83 0.63 -2.40
N TRP A 165 8.37 0.20 -3.57
CA TRP A 165 9.25 -0.17 -4.67
C TRP A 165 8.66 0.25 -6.01
N THR A 166 9.55 0.32 -6.99
CA THR A 166 9.22 0.55 -8.39
C THR A 166 9.72 -0.61 -9.22
N LYS A 167 9.02 -0.88 -10.31
CA LYS A 167 9.53 -1.74 -11.38
C LYS A 167 9.43 -1.03 -12.72
N GLN A 168 10.47 -1.14 -13.53
CA GLN A 168 10.58 -0.56 -14.87
C GLN A 168 10.65 -1.69 -15.89
N GLU A 169 9.81 -1.65 -16.91
CA GLU A 169 9.87 -2.63 -17.99
C GLU A 169 11.00 -2.27 -18.96
N ALA A 170 11.75 -3.28 -19.40
CA ALA A 170 12.84 -3.10 -20.35
C ALA A 170 12.30 -2.70 -21.74
N GLY A 171 12.95 -1.70 -22.36
CA GLY A 171 12.61 -1.26 -23.71
C GLY A 171 11.34 -0.41 -23.81
N THR A 172 10.74 -0.02 -22.68
CA THR A 172 9.55 0.85 -22.64
C THR A 172 9.72 1.96 -21.60
N ASP A 173 8.86 2.98 -21.63
CA ASP A 173 8.77 3.99 -20.56
C ASP A 173 7.83 3.57 -19.42
N ARG A 174 7.29 2.35 -19.46
CA ARG A 174 6.30 1.85 -18.51
C ARG A 174 6.95 1.54 -17.17
N ARG A 175 6.49 2.22 -16.13
CA ARG A 175 6.87 2.00 -14.73
C ARG A 175 5.66 1.68 -13.90
N CYS A 176 5.83 0.78 -12.94
CA CYS A 176 4.85 0.57 -11.88
C CYS A 176 5.44 1.03 -10.56
N PHE A 177 4.71 1.88 -9.86
CA PHE A 177 5.02 2.33 -8.50
C PHE A 177 4.10 1.58 -7.55
N ASN A 178 4.67 1.02 -6.50
CA ASN A 178 3.95 0.18 -5.56
C ASN A 178 4.18 0.70 -4.14
N GLN A 179 3.14 0.57 -3.31
CA GLN A 179 3.23 0.83 -1.88
C GLN A 179 2.48 -0.26 -1.14
N THR A 180 3.09 -0.76 -0.07
CA THR A 180 2.44 -1.60 0.94
C THR A 180 2.39 -0.83 2.24
N ARG A 181 1.25 -0.87 2.94
CA ARG A 181 1.08 -0.27 4.27
C ARG A 181 0.41 -1.25 5.22
N LEU A 182 1.05 -1.47 6.36
CA LEU A 182 0.51 -2.21 7.50
C LEU A 182 -0.18 -1.22 8.45
N ARG A 183 -1.46 -1.45 8.75
CA ARG A 183 -2.26 -0.64 9.68
C ARG A 183 -3.06 -1.56 10.57
N GLU A 184 -2.66 -1.68 11.83
CA GLU A 184 -3.26 -2.63 12.78
C GLU A 184 -3.32 -4.06 12.19
N ASN A 185 -4.52 -4.62 12.03
CA ASN A 185 -4.77 -5.93 11.44
C ASN A 185 -5.00 -5.87 9.91
N VAL A 186 -4.59 -4.80 9.24
CA VAL A 186 -4.81 -4.59 7.80
C VAL A 186 -3.49 -4.48 7.05
N LEU A 187 -3.37 -5.21 5.94
CA LEU A 187 -2.32 -5.00 4.95
C LEU A 187 -2.95 -4.50 3.65
N LEU A 188 -2.65 -3.26 3.28
CA LEU A 188 -3.06 -2.68 2.01
C LEU A 188 -1.87 -2.58 1.05
N GLN A 189 -2.14 -2.84 -0.23
CA GLN A 189 -1.18 -2.67 -1.31
C GLN A 189 -1.82 -1.89 -2.46
N ALA A 190 -1.08 -0.90 -2.94
CA ALA A 190 -1.47 -0.06 -4.07
C ALA A 190 -0.40 -0.14 -5.16
N LYS A 191 -0.82 -0.21 -6.41
CA LYS A 191 0.07 -0.20 -7.58
C LYS A 191 -0.50 0.72 -8.65
N VAL A 192 0.34 1.60 -9.19
CA VAL A 192 0.02 2.43 -10.36
C VAL A 192 1.09 2.24 -11.41
N CYS A 193 0.69 1.73 -12.57
CA CYS A 193 1.52 1.54 -13.76
C CYS A 193 1.16 2.58 -14.82
N GLN A 194 2.14 3.37 -15.24
CA GLN A 194 2.01 4.33 -16.34
C GLN A 194 3.37 4.68 -16.94
N SER A 195 3.37 5.37 -18.08
CA SER A 195 4.57 6.06 -18.55
C SER A 195 4.94 7.20 -17.60
N GLY A 196 6.23 7.34 -17.30
CA GLY A 196 6.73 8.42 -16.45
C GLY A 196 6.56 8.14 -14.95
N ASN A 197 6.35 9.19 -14.14
CA ASN A 197 6.35 9.10 -12.68
C ASN A 197 4.94 9.00 -12.09
N ALA A 198 4.58 7.83 -11.56
CA ALA A 198 3.32 7.57 -10.87
C ALA A 198 3.43 7.64 -9.34
N GLY A 199 4.60 7.99 -8.81
CA GLY A 199 4.86 8.06 -7.37
C GLY A 199 3.83 8.89 -6.58
N PRO A 200 3.48 10.11 -7.01
CA PRO A 200 2.44 10.90 -6.33
C PRO A 200 1.07 10.21 -6.35
N ALA A 201 0.69 9.60 -7.49
CA ALA A 201 -0.60 8.96 -7.65
C ALA A 201 -0.74 7.70 -6.78
N VAL A 202 0.29 6.84 -6.71
CA VAL A 202 0.25 5.67 -5.82
C VAL A 202 0.18 6.07 -4.35
N ASN A 203 0.83 7.17 -3.96
CA ASN A 203 0.77 7.68 -2.60
C ASN A 203 -0.62 8.21 -2.21
N VAL A 204 -1.26 8.94 -3.13
CA VAL A 204 -2.66 9.39 -2.95
C VAL A 204 -3.61 8.19 -2.92
N LEU A 205 -3.41 7.20 -3.79
CA LEU A 205 -4.21 5.98 -3.82
C LEU A 205 -4.13 5.20 -2.50
N ALA A 206 -2.92 4.91 -2.02
CA ALA A 206 -2.71 4.22 -0.75
C ALA A 206 -3.29 5.01 0.43
N GLY A 207 -3.17 6.35 0.42
CA GLY A 207 -3.79 7.22 1.41
C GLY A 207 -5.32 7.19 1.37
N ALA A 208 -5.93 7.18 0.18
CA ALA A 208 -7.37 7.10 0.03
C ALA A 208 -7.93 5.73 0.46
N MET A 209 -7.23 4.63 0.15
CA MET A 209 -7.57 3.29 0.66
C MET A 209 -7.49 3.24 2.18
N GLN A 210 -6.43 3.79 2.78
CA GLN A 210 -6.25 3.87 4.23
C GLN A 210 -7.38 4.69 4.89
N ASN A 211 -7.71 5.86 4.34
CA ASN A 211 -8.81 6.71 4.84
C ASN A 211 -10.17 5.99 4.77
N ALA A 212 -10.41 5.21 3.71
CA ALA A 212 -11.64 4.43 3.57
C ALA A 212 -11.77 3.38 4.68
N LEU A 213 -10.65 2.88 5.24
CA LEU A 213 -10.62 1.95 6.38
C LEU A 213 -10.77 2.64 7.74
N GLY A 214 -10.72 3.97 7.80
CA GLY A 214 -10.66 4.73 9.05
C GLY A 214 -9.29 4.62 9.77
N GLN A 215 -8.22 4.37 9.01
CA GLN A 215 -6.84 4.14 9.48
C GLN A 215 -5.93 5.36 9.24
#